data_AF-A0A967WYW2-F1
#
_entry.id   AF-A0A967WYW2-F1
#
_cell.length_a   1.000
_cell.length_b   1.000
_cell.length_c   1.000
_cell.angle_alpha   90.00
_cell.angle_beta   90.00
_cell.angle_gamma   90.00
#
_symmetry.space_group_name_H-M   'P 1'
#
loop_
_entity.id
_entity.type
_entity.pdbx_description
1 polymer ?
#
loop_
_entity_poly.entity_id
_entity_poly.type
_entity_poly.pdbx_seq_one_letter_code
_entity_poly.pdbx_strand_id
1 'polypeptide(L)'
;GDRLEGPLPDNLEFVQVPAYGEGIWPWDEWFGNGLRSILENVGQDPVVALFLPDHWLCGKVNKRKVQGLEAYVLRFPTLRANLTAGTCLDHHGEILRSWYGMEIVSVPPTDPHCGFFGGITFAPALWDRERLLRILEPGWSLWAAEKVGTEKFARMGLYPEVRSIGTRPAILKRAHGMYHEYPRTVRLEGLDEEDREIVLRHLPAGWKVVG
;
A
#
# COMPACT_ATOMS: atom_id res chain seq x y z
N GLY A 1 -11.61 -23.32 9.26
CA GLY A 1 -10.89 -22.19 9.83
C GLY A 1 -9.45 -22.58 9.70
N ASP A 2 -8.88 -22.28 8.54
CA ASP A 2 -7.75 -23.04 8.05
C ASP A 2 -6.52 -22.14 8.17
N ARG A 3 -5.63 -22.54 9.07
CA ARG A 3 -4.32 -21.92 9.27
C ARG A 3 -3.58 -21.94 7.93
N LEU A 4 -2.85 -20.86 7.65
CA LEU A 4 -1.82 -20.83 6.61
C LEU A 4 -0.81 -21.94 6.93
N GLU A 5 -0.98 -23.13 6.38
CA GLU A 5 -0.07 -24.24 6.62
C GLU A 5 1.14 -24.13 5.69
N GLY A 6 2.16 -23.46 6.22
CA GLY A 6 3.53 -23.48 5.76
C GLY A 6 4.36 -22.59 6.68
N PRO A 7 5.53 -23.03 7.16
CA PRO A 7 6.44 -22.11 7.83
C PRO A 7 6.75 -20.96 6.87
N LEU A 8 6.73 -19.72 7.39
CA LEU A 8 7.28 -18.61 6.63
C LEU A 8 8.74 -18.93 6.28
N PRO A 9 9.23 -18.48 5.11
CA PRO A 9 10.66 -18.47 4.82
C PRO A 9 11.47 -17.95 6.02
N ASP A 10 12.65 -18.51 6.28
CA ASP A 10 13.46 -18.18 7.47
C ASP A 10 13.82 -16.68 7.61
N ASN A 11 13.66 -15.91 6.53
CA ASN A 11 13.89 -14.47 6.48
C ASN A 11 12.61 -13.63 6.67
N LEU A 12 11.47 -14.23 7.00
CA LEU A 12 10.20 -13.55 7.22
C LEU A 12 9.68 -13.83 8.63
N GLU A 13 9.34 -12.77 9.35
CA GLU A 13 8.76 -12.83 10.69
C GLU A 13 7.25 -12.54 10.63
N PHE A 14 6.44 -13.36 11.30
CA PHE A 14 5.03 -13.06 11.53
C PHE A 14 4.85 -12.48 12.93
N VAL A 15 4.47 -11.21 13.00
CA VAL A 15 4.10 -10.55 14.27
C VAL A 15 2.60 -10.26 14.22
N GLN A 16 1.82 -10.99 15.03
CA GLN A 16 0.39 -10.70 15.19
C GLN A 16 0.22 -9.56 16.18
N VAL A 17 -0.21 -8.39 15.69
CA VAL A 17 -0.67 -7.30 16.54
C VAL A 17 -2.09 -7.65 17.03
N PRO A 18 -2.44 -7.42 18.32
CA PRO A 18 -3.75 -7.74 18.85
C PRO A 18 -4.88 -7.14 17.99
N ALA A 19 -5.73 -8.00 17.41
CA ALA A 19 -6.98 -7.56 16.83
C ALA A 19 -7.94 -7.27 17.99
N TYR A 20 -8.20 -6.00 18.27
CA TYR A 20 -9.24 -5.62 19.22
C TYR A 20 -10.60 -6.10 18.70
N GLY A 21 -11.40 -6.69 19.59
CA GLY A 21 -12.65 -7.35 19.26
C GLY A 21 -13.62 -6.48 18.48
N GLU A 22 -14.28 -7.11 17.51
CA GLU A 22 -15.41 -6.66 16.68
C GLU A 22 -15.79 -5.17 16.76
N GLY A 23 -15.41 -4.41 15.72
CA GLY A 23 -16.09 -3.17 15.34
C GLY A 23 -15.27 -1.90 15.44
N ILE A 24 -14.12 -1.91 16.12
CA ILE A 24 -13.20 -0.78 16.16
C ILE A 24 -11.81 -1.31 15.78
N TRP A 25 -11.50 -1.27 14.48
CA TRP A 25 -10.10 -1.30 14.12
C TRP A 25 -9.49 0.01 14.63
N PRO A 26 -8.38 0.01 15.39
CA PRO A 26 -7.83 1.23 15.98
C PRO A 26 -7.16 2.16 14.94
N TRP A 27 -7.51 2.06 13.66
CA TRP A 27 -7.05 2.93 12.59
C TRP A 27 -7.29 4.40 12.92
N ASP A 28 -8.36 4.72 13.63
CA ASP A 28 -8.79 6.09 13.87
C ASP A 28 -8.08 6.79 15.04
N GLU A 29 -7.46 6.04 15.96
CA GLU A 29 -6.82 6.64 17.14
C GLU A 29 -5.35 6.26 17.30
N TRP A 30 -4.90 5.14 16.70
CA TRP A 30 -3.59 4.57 16.98
C TRP A 30 -2.81 4.08 15.76
N PHE A 31 -3.29 4.32 14.53
CA PHE A 31 -2.57 3.87 13.33
C PHE A 31 -1.13 4.38 13.29
N GLY A 32 -0.93 5.67 13.51
CA GLY A 32 0.41 6.28 13.55
C GLY A 32 1.30 5.65 14.62
N ASN A 33 0.78 5.45 15.83
CA ASN A 33 1.53 4.82 16.93
C ASN A 33 1.92 3.38 16.61
N GLY A 34 0.96 2.57 16.16
CA GLY A 34 1.16 1.16 15.85
C GLY A 34 2.11 0.96 14.69
N LEU A 35 1.91 1.69 13.58
CA LEU A 35 2.78 1.61 12.42
C LEU A 35 4.20 2.08 12.75
N ARG A 36 4.37 3.19 13.47
CA ARG A 36 5.69 3.63 13.93
C ARG A 36 6.37 2.57 14.79
N SER A 37 5.67 2.00 15.76
CA SER A 37 6.22 0.93 16.61
C SER A 37 6.70 -0.26 15.79
N ILE A 38 5.91 -0.71 14.80
CA ILE A 38 6.32 -1.79 13.87
C ILE A 38 7.57 -1.35 13.09
N LEU A 39 7.56 -0.16 12.50
CA LEU A 39 8.68 0.37 11.72
C LEU A 39 9.91 0.71 12.57
N GLU A 40 9.81 0.82 13.89
CA GLU A 40 10.97 1.07 14.77
C GLU A 40 11.57 -0.26 15.24
N ASN A 41 10.72 -1.28 15.45
CA ASN A 41 11.12 -2.50 16.14
C ASN A 41 11.22 -3.77 15.26
N VAL A 42 10.53 -3.81 14.11
CA VAL A 42 10.46 -5.02 13.26
C VAL A 42 11.38 -4.89 12.05
N GLY A 43 12.31 -5.84 11.92
CA GLY A 43 13.36 -5.82 10.90
C GLY A 43 14.26 -4.58 10.98
N GLN A 44 15.30 -4.52 10.14
CA GLN A 44 16.09 -3.29 9.93
C GLN A 44 16.21 -2.96 8.44
N ASP A 45 15.36 -3.58 7.61
CA ASP A 45 15.40 -3.37 6.17
C ASP A 45 15.02 -1.92 5.83
N PRO A 46 15.76 -1.26 4.93
CA PRO A 46 15.50 0.10 4.50
C PRO A 46 14.18 0.24 3.73
N VAL A 47 13.70 -0.84 3.12
CA VAL A 47 12.44 -0.89 2.37
C VAL A 47 11.47 -1.83 3.05
N VAL A 48 10.24 -1.37 3.25
CA VAL A 48 9.16 -2.15 3.85
C VAL A 48 7.99 -2.27 2.88
N ALA A 49 7.41 -3.47 2.77
CA ALA A 49 6.18 -3.65 2.00
C ALA A 49 4.99 -3.58 2.96
N LEU A 50 4.06 -2.66 2.69
CA LEU A 50 2.84 -2.51 3.50
C LEU A 50 1.62 -2.94 2.69
N PHE A 51 0.82 -3.83 3.28
CA PHE A 51 -0.45 -4.32 2.75
C PHE A 51 -1.52 -4.13 3.81
N LEU A 52 -2.49 -3.25 3.55
CA LEU A 52 -3.65 -3.09 4.41
C LEU A 52 -4.72 -4.17 4.13
N PRO A 53 -5.47 -4.62 5.15
CA PRO A 53 -6.39 -5.76 5.05
C PRO A 53 -7.61 -5.53 4.15
N ASP A 54 -7.90 -4.27 3.79
CA ASP A 54 -8.95 -3.88 2.86
C ASP A 54 -8.58 -4.11 1.38
N HIS A 55 -7.35 -4.54 1.10
CA HIS A 55 -6.83 -4.76 -0.25
C HIS A 55 -6.61 -6.24 -0.54
N TRP A 56 -7.21 -6.74 -1.62
CA TRP A 56 -7.13 -8.14 -2.00
C TRP A 56 -6.32 -8.29 -3.25
N LEU A 57 -5.29 -9.14 -3.21
CA LEU A 57 -4.50 -9.46 -4.40
C LEU A 57 -5.29 -10.43 -5.25
N CYS A 58 -5.70 -10.00 -6.44
CA CYS A 58 -6.55 -10.79 -7.33
C CYS A 58 -5.76 -11.42 -8.48
N GLY A 59 -4.46 -11.71 -8.30
CA GLY A 59 -3.67 -12.29 -9.38
C GLY A 59 -2.23 -12.61 -8.98
N LYS A 60 -1.47 -13.14 -9.94
CA LYS A 60 -0.06 -13.48 -9.73
C LYS A 60 0.79 -12.23 -9.52
N VAL A 61 1.59 -12.24 -8.45
CA VAL A 61 2.57 -11.20 -8.17
C VAL A 61 3.77 -11.33 -9.12
N ASN A 62 4.08 -10.28 -9.87
CA ASN A 62 5.31 -10.25 -10.67
C ASN A 62 6.54 -9.95 -9.80
N LYS A 63 7.13 -11.00 -9.22
CA LYS A 63 8.27 -10.91 -8.30
C LYS A 63 9.48 -10.15 -8.88
N ARG A 64 9.79 -10.34 -10.17
CA ARG A 64 10.91 -9.64 -10.83
C ARG A 64 10.69 -8.14 -10.87
N LYS A 65 9.46 -7.71 -11.09
CA LYS A 65 9.09 -6.29 -11.06
C LYS A 65 9.12 -5.72 -9.65
N VAL A 66 8.67 -6.48 -8.64
CA VAL A 66 8.80 -6.09 -7.22
C VAL A 66 10.27 -5.82 -6.88
N GLN A 67 11.17 -6.76 -7.22
CA GLN A 67 12.61 -6.60 -7.04
C GLN A 67 13.17 -5.38 -7.79
N GLY A 68 12.69 -5.14 -9.01
CA GLY A 68 13.05 -3.95 -9.77
C GLY A 68 12.65 -2.66 -9.05
N LEU A 69 11.45 -2.60 -8.47
CA LEU A 69 11.01 -1.42 -7.70
C LEU A 69 11.74 -1.25 -6.39
N GLU A 70 12.00 -2.32 -5.65
CA GLU A 70 12.83 -2.27 -4.44
C GLU A 70 14.21 -1.68 -4.76
N ALA A 71 14.86 -2.18 -5.81
CA ALA A 71 16.13 -1.64 -6.29
C ALA A 71 16.02 -0.17 -6.74
N TYR A 72 14.85 0.27 -7.22
CA TYR A 72 14.60 1.67 -7.54
C TYR A 72 14.54 2.52 -6.28
N VAL A 73 13.76 2.11 -5.28
CA VAL A 73 13.62 2.82 -3.99
C VAL A 73 14.97 2.97 -3.30
N LEU A 74 15.81 1.93 -3.35
CA LEU A 74 17.16 1.96 -2.77
C LEU A 74 18.12 2.88 -3.52
N ARG A 75 17.92 3.06 -4.84
CA ARG A 75 18.85 3.80 -5.69
C ARG A 75 18.49 5.28 -5.85
N PHE A 76 17.21 5.60 -5.83
CA PHE A 76 16.70 6.94 -6.09
C PHE A 76 15.88 7.42 -4.90
N PRO A 77 15.95 8.72 -4.54
CA PRO A 77 15.20 9.20 -3.39
C PRO A 77 13.70 9.05 -3.64
N THR A 78 13.10 8.08 -2.95
CA THR A 78 11.73 7.64 -3.15
C THR A 78 11.09 7.50 -1.78
N LEU A 79 9.92 8.09 -1.57
CA LEU A 79 9.15 7.88 -0.34
C LEU A 79 8.44 6.53 -0.38
N ARG A 80 7.78 6.26 -1.51
CA ARG A 80 6.99 5.06 -1.74
C ARG A 80 6.94 4.71 -3.21
N ALA A 81 6.78 3.43 -3.50
CA ALA A 81 6.55 2.89 -4.83
C ALA A 81 5.30 2.02 -4.82
N ASN A 82 4.25 2.49 -5.51
CA ASN A 82 2.98 1.79 -5.60
C ASN A 82 3.14 0.50 -6.39
N LEU A 83 2.69 -0.60 -5.79
CA LEU A 83 2.72 -1.92 -6.42
C LEU A 83 1.53 -2.13 -7.35
N THR A 84 0.45 -1.38 -7.15
CA THR A 84 -0.81 -1.54 -7.90
C THR A 84 -1.04 -0.36 -8.84
N ALA A 85 -1.84 -0.56 -9.88
CA ALA A 85 -2.26 0.52 -10.76
C ALA A 85 -3.07 1.54 -9.95
N GLY A 86 -2.76 2.82 -10.14
CA GLY A 86 -3.62 3.92 -9.69
C GLY A 86 -4.23 4.56 -10.92
N THR A 87 -5.55 4.59 -11.03
CA THR A 87 -6.27 5.24 -12.13
C THR A 87 -5.84 6.70 -12.32
N CYS A 88 -5.53 7.38 -11.22
CA CYS A 88 -4.97 8.73 -11.16
C CYS A 88 -3.59 8.86 -11.83
N LEU A 89 -2.72 7.84 -11.67
CA LEU A 89 -1.38 7.89 -12.22
C LEU A 89 -1.41 7.80 -13.74
N ASP A 90 -2.36 7.07 -14.34
CA ASP A 90 -2.44 6.81 -15.78
C ASP A 90 -2.73 8.05 -16.64
N HIS A 91 -3.45 9.02 -16.09
CA HIS A 91 -3.84 10.23 -16.82
C HIS A 91 -2.98 11.47 -16.50
N HIS A 92 -2.41 11.55 -15.30
CA HIS A 92 -1.73 12.76 -14.82
C HIS A 92 -0.24 12.57 -14.49
N GLY A 93 0.29 11.33 -14.57
CA GLY A 93 1.67 11.01 -14.21
C GLY A 93 2.72 11.49 -15.22
N GLU A 94 3.78 12.11 -14.71
CA GLU A 94 5.03 12.35 -15.43
C GLU A 94 5.81 11.03 -15.50
N ILE A 95 6.23 10.61 -16.71
CA ILE A 95 7.13 9.47 -16.89
C ILE A 95 8.55 9.91 -16.55
N LEU A 96 9.12 9.34 -15.49
CA LEU A 96 10.47 9.64 -15.03
C LEU A 96 11.55 8.86 -15.78
N ARG A 97 11.26 7.59 -16.13
CA ARG A 97 12.13 6.69 -16.91
C ARG A 97 11.51 5.30 -17.10
N SER A 98 12.10 4.52 -18.00
CA SER A 98 11.93 3.06 -18.03
C SER A 98 12.90 2.36 -17.08
N TRP A 99 12.43 1.36 -16.33
CA TRP A 99 13.20 0.57 -15.36
C TRP A 99 12.64 -0.86 -15.27
N TYR A 100 13.48 -1.88 -15.44
CA TYR A 100 13.08 -3.30 -15.33
C TYR A 100 11.83 -3.67 -16.17
N GLY A 101 11.67 -3.07 -17.36
CA GLY A 101 10.53 -3.32 -18.24
C GLY A 101 9.21 -2.69 -17.74
N MET A 102 9.30 -1.64 -16.93
CA MET A 102 8.20 -0.79 -16.47
C MET A 102 8.54 0.67 -16.75
N GLU A 103 7.54 1.50 -16.97
CA GLU A 103 7.66 2.95 -16.84
C GLU A 103 7.46 3.34 -15.38
N ILE A 104 8.38 4.13 -14.84
CA ILE A 104 8.26 4.74 -13.52
C ILE A 104 7.60 6.09 -13.68
N VAL A 105 6.48 6.28 -12.99
CA VAL A 105 5.65 7.48 -13.09
C VAL A 105 5.52 8.16 -11.74
N SER A 106 5.41 9.49 -11.74
CA SER A 106 5.23 10.29 -10.52
C SER A 106 4.18 11.37 -10.76
N VAL A 107 3.47 11.72 -9.71
CA VAL A 107 2.56 12.88 -9.68
C VAL A 107 2.98 13.75 -8.49
N PRO A 108 2.89 15.09 -8.57
CA PRO A 108 3.14 15.95 -7.42
C PRO A 108 2.13 15.69 -6.28
N PRO A 109 2.55 15.73 -5.00
CA PRO A 109 1.61 15.62 -3.88
C PRO A 109 0.60 16.77 -3.80
N THR A 110 0.89 17.89 -4.48
CA THR A 110 0.01 19.07 -4.59
C THR A 110 -0.95 19.00 -5.77
N ASP A 111 -0.96 17.91 -6.55
CA ASP A 111 -1.87 17.76 -7.67
C ASP A 111 -3.33 17.73 -7.17
N PRO A 112 -4.23 18.57 -7.71
CA PRO A 112 -5.60 18.68 -7.20
C PRO A 112 -6.47 17.45 -7.51
N HIS A 113 -6.09 16.62 -8.48
CA HIS A 113 -6.83 15.42 -8.88
C HIS A 113 -6.25 14.16 -8.25
N CYS A 114 -4.95 14.15 -8.00
CA CYS A 114 -4.18 12.95 -7.72
C CYS A 114 -3.18 13.11 -6.56
N GLY A 115 -3.28 14.19 -5.79
CA GLY A 115 -2.29 14.56 -4.75
C GLY A 115 -2.04 13.50 -3.69
N PHE A 116 -3.03 12.67 -3.34
CA PHE A 116 -2.84 11.51 -2.48
C PHE A 116 -1.87 10.48 -3.09
N PHE A 117 -1.99 10.19 -4.38
CA PHE A 117 -1.08 9.29 -5.09
C PHE A 117 0.34 9.86 -5.22
N GLY A 118 0.45 11.18 -5.40
CA GLY A 118 1.73 11.90 -5.36
C GLY A 118 2.31 12.08 -3.95
N GLY A 119 1.50 11.83 -2.92
CA GLY A 119 1.83 11.95 -1.50
C GLY A 119 1.73 10.62 -0.77
N ILE A 120 0.96 10.57 0.31
CA ILE A 120 0.80 9.41 1.20
C ILE A 120 -0.62 8.85 1.09
N THR A 121 -0.68 7.54 0.83
CA THR A 121 -1.88 6.71 0.71
C THR A 121 -1.43 5.29 1.03
N PHE A 122 -2.07 4.58 1.92
CA PHE A 122 -1.65 3.24 2.33
C PHE A 122 -2.24 2.14 1.44
N ALA A 123 -2.25 2.37 0.13
CA ALA A 123 -2.41 1.31 -0.87
C ALA A 123 -1.17 0.40 -0.88
N PRO A 124 -1.26 -0.86 -1.38
CA PRO A 124 -0.13 -1.76 -1.47
C PRO A 124 1.08 -1.11 -2.15
N ALA A 125 2.15 -0.93 -1.39
CA ALA A 125 3.34 -0.19 -1.81
C ALA A 125 4.59 -0.66 -1.07
N LEU A 126 5.74 -0.42 -1.70
CA LEU A 126 7.03 -0.44 -1.02
C LEU A 126 7.31 0.96 -0.48
N TRP A 127 7.80 1.06 0.74
CA TRP A 127 8.07 2.31 1.43
C TRP A 127 9.53 2.37 1.82
N ASP A 128 10.12 3.55 1.68
CA ASP A 128 11.36 3.88 2.37
C ASP A 128 11.04 4.07 3.85
N ARG A 129 11.59 3.19 4.69
CA ARG A 129 11.29 3.13 6.13
C ARG A 129 11.65 4.42 6.84
N GLU A 130 12.84 4.96 6.59
CA GLU A 130 13.33 6.15 7.28
C GLU A 130 12.49 7.38 6.92
N ARG A 131 12.20 7.55 5.63
CA ARG A 131 11.36 8.66 5.14
C ARG A 131 9.92 8.54 5.66
N LEU A 132 9.36 7.33 5.71
CA LEU A 132 8.04 7.11 6.28
C LEU A 132 7.99 7.47 7.77
N LEU A 133 8.99 7.06 8.56
CA LEU A 133 9.11 7.40 9.98
C LEU A 133 9.28 8.91 10.24
N ARG A 134 9.88 9.66 9.31
CA ARG A 134 9.99 11.12 9.41
C ARG A 134 8.64 11.82 9.19
N ILE A 135 7.73 11.20 8.43
CA ILE A 135 6.45 11.82 8.09
C ILE A 135 5.38 11.45 9.11
N LEU A 136 5.28 10.18 9.51
CA LEU A 136 4.30 9.72 10.50
C LEU A 136 4.47 10.40 11.85
N GLU A 137 3.37 10.84 12.46
CA GLU A 137 3.36 11.37 13.82
C GLU A 137 2.55 10.46 14.77
N PRO A 138 2.88 10.46 16.07
CA PRO A 138 2.08 9.80 17.09
C PRO A 138 0.63 10.32 17.14
N GLY A 139 -0.30 9.43 17.46
CA GLY A 139 -1.73 9.74 17.60
C GLY A 139 -2.48 10.04 16.30
N TRP A 140 -1.82 9.91 15.14
CA TRP A 140 -2.50 10.04 13.86
C TRP A 140 -3.38 8.83 13.56
N SER A 141 -4.61 9.13 13.10
CA SER A 141 -5.45 8.16 12.42
C SER A 141 -4.86 7.76 11.06
N LEU A 142 -5.39 6.72 10.43
CA LEU A 142 -5.07 6.37 9.04
C LEU A 142 -5.31 7.55 8.10
N TRP A 143 -6.48 8.19 8.22
CA TRP A 143 -6.82 9.35 7.40
C TRP A 143 -5.90 10.55 7.66
N ALA A 144 -5.53 10.80 8.91
CA ALA A 144 -4.57 11.85 9.24
C ALA A 144 -3.18 11.52 8.64
N ALA A 145 -2.74 10.28 8.72
CA ALA A 145 -1.48 9.84 8.12
C ALA A 145 -1.47 10.00 6.59
N GLU A 146 -2.59 9.77 5.91
CA GLU A 146 -2.70 10.01 4.46
C GLU A 146 -2.79 11.50 4.13
N LYS A 147 -3.78 12.21 4.68
CA LYS A 147 -4.08 13.60 4.30
C LYS A 147 -3.04 14.58 4.87
N VAL A 148 -2.89 14.59 6.19
CA VAL A 148 -1.94 15.50 6.87
C VAL A 148 -0.51 15.09 6.57
N GLY A 149 -0.25 13.78 6.44
CA GLY A 149 1.05 13.29 5.98
C GLY A 149 1.39 13.72 4.56
N THR A 150 0.45 13.70 3.62
CA THR A 150 0.63 14.25 2.26
C THR A 150 0.96 15.74 2.30
N GLU A 151 0.22 16.52 3.09
CA GLU A 151 0.48 17.96 3.26
C GLU A 151 1.83 18.24 3.91
N LYS A 152 2.22 17.45 4.93
CA LYS A 152 3.53 17.52 5.57
C LYS A 152 4.63 17.20 4.55
N PHE A 153 4.49 16.12 3.80
CA PHE A 153 5.43 15.74 2.74
C PHE A 153 5.60 16.84 1.69
N ALA A 154 4.50 17.44 1.22
CA ALA A 154 4.54 18.57 0.30
C ALA A 154 5.25 19.80 0.91
N ARG A 155 4.92 20.16 2.16
CA ARG A 155 5.50 21.33 2.86
C ARG A 155 6.96 21.17 3.23
N MET A 156 7.44 19.94 3.43
CA MET A 156 8.87 19.70 3.69
C MET A 156 9.75 20.09 2.49
N GLY A 157 9.17 20.46 1.33
CA GLY A 157 9.91 20.86 0.14
C GLY A 157 10.77 19.73 -0.44
N LEU A 158 10.54 18.50 0.01
CA LEU A 158 11.29 17.33 -0.44
C LEU A 158 10.93 16.96 -1.87
N TYR A 159 9.76 17.36 -2.38
CA TYR A 159 9.44 17.23 -3.79
C TYR A 159 10.09 18.37 -4.58
N PRO A 160 10.77 18.10 -5.73
CA PRO A 160 10.76 16.86 -6.50
C PRO A 160 11.92 15.87 -6.19
N GLU A 161 12.75 16.14 -5.19
CA GLU A 161 13.92 15.33 -4.86
C GLU A 161 13.54 13.93 -4.36
N VAL A 162 12.52 13.85 -3.50
CA VAL A 162 11.90 12.63 -2.99
C VAL A 162 10.54 12.49 -3.65
N ARG A 163 10.25 11.34 -4.26
CA ARG A 163 9.00 11.12 -5.00
C ARG A 163 8.19 9.95 -4.45
N SER A 164 6.87 10.09 -4.52
CA SER A 164 5.95 8.95 -4.53
C SER A 164 5.75 8.52 -5.97
N ILE A 165 6.05 7.26 -6.27
CA ILE A 165 6.04 6.74 -7.64
C ILE A 165 5.00 5.62 -7.79
N GLY A 166 4.57 5.41 -9.02
CA GLY A 166 3.92 4.17 -9.44
C GLY A 166 4.58 3.61 -10.69
N THR A 167 3.93 2.57 -11.25
CA THR A 167 4.48 1.83 -12.39
C THR A 167 3.45 1.59 -13.46
N ARG A 168 3.89 1.59 -14.72
CA ARG A 168 3.11 1.11 -15.85
C ARG A 168 3.89 0.03 -16.61
N PRO A 169 3.32 -1.18 -16.81
CA PRO A 169 2.11 -1.66 -16.15
C PRO A 169 2.37 -1.98 -14.67
N ALA A 170 1.30 -2.00 -13.88
CA ALA A 170 1.37 -2.33 -12.46
C ALA A 170 1.88 -3.74 -12.18
N ILE A 171 2.40 -3.93 -10.97
CA ILE A 171 3.04 -5.18 -10.52
C ILE A 171 2.03 -6.14 -9.90
N LEU A 172 1.04 -5.57 -9.21
CA LEU A 172 -0.03 -6.26 -8.52
C LEU A 172 -1.37 -5.80 -9.09
N LYS A 173 -2.22 -6.77 -9.40
CA LYS A 173 -3.65 -6.54 -9.54
C LYS A 173 -4.31 -6.63 -8.15
N ARG A 174 -5.29 -5.77 -7.89
CA ARG A 174 -6.06 -5.83 -6.65
C ARG A 174 -7.52 -5.42 -6.82
N ALA A 175 -8.34 -5.92 -5.91
CA ALA A 175 -9.69 -5.44 -5.64
C ALA A 175 -9.76 -4.81 -4.24
N HIS A 176 -10.73 -3.93 -4.02
CA HIS A 176 -11.05 -3.43 -2.67
C HIS A 176 -12.02 -4.40 -2.00
N GLY A 177 -11.57 -5.01 -0.91
CA GLY A 177 -12.34 -5.98 -0.16
C GLY A 177 -13.25 -5.37 0.89
N MET A 178 -12.90 -4.23 1.49
CA MET A 178 -13.72 -3.62 2.54
C MET A 178 -14.48 -2.41 2.03
N TYR A 179 -15.79 -2.39 2.28
CA TYR A 179 -16.61 -1.20 2.18
C TYR A 179 -16.81 -0.61 3.59
N HIS A 180 -16.61 0.71 3.75
CA HIS A 180 -16.65 1.36 5.07
C HIS A 180 -17.97 1.14 5.83
N GLU A 181 -19.10 1.08 5.13
CA GLU A 181 -20.42 0.86 5.76
C GLU A 181 -20.71 -0.63 6.03
N TYR A 182 -20.00 -1.53 5.33
CA TYR A 182 -20.20 -2.97 5.41
C TYR A 182 -18.83 -3.68 5.48
N PRO A 183 -18.22 -3.77 6.68
CA PRO A 183 -16.84 -4.25 6.86
C PRO A 183 -16.65 -5.75 6.61
N ARG A 184 -17.67 -6.43 6.07
CA ARG A 184 -17.65 -7.86 5.69
C ARG A 184 -18.26 -8.07 4.30
N THR A 185 -18.21 -7.07 3.42
CA THR A 185 -18.72 -7.22 2.05
C THR A 185 -17.66 -6.91 1.02
N VAL A 186 -17.55 -7.76 0.00
CA VAL A 186 -16.65 -7.57 -1.15
C VAL A 186 -17.44 -7.22 -2.40
N ARG A 187 -16.96 -6.23 -3.17
CA ARG A 187 -17.45 -5.92 -4.53
C ARG A 187 -16.60 -6.62 -5.56
N LEU A 188 -17.24 -7.29 -6.51
CA LEU A 188 -16.55 -8.02 -7.58
C LEU A 188 -16.77 -7.38 -8.96
N GLU A 189 -17.53 -6.29 -9.04
CA GLU A 189 -17.73 -5.57 -10.30
C GLU A 189 -16.39 -5.16 -10.93
N GLY A 190 -16.26 -5.39 -12.24
CA GLY A 190 -15.08 -5.00 -13.02
C GLY A 190 -13.89 -5.96 -12.94
N LEU A 191 -13.98 -7.04 -12.15
CA LEU A 191 -13.01 -8.13 -12.19
C LEU A 191 -13.28 -9.05 -13.38
N ASP A 192 -12.20 -9.58 -13.98
CA ASP A 192 -12.29 -10.69 -14.91
C ASP A 192 -12.59 -12.01 -14.16
N GLU A 193 -12.96 -13.07 -14.89
CA GLU A 193 -13.38 -14.34 -14.27
C GLU A 193 -12.25 -15.00 -13.47
N GLU A 194 -11.00 -14.91 -13.94
CA GLU A 194 -9.83 -15.44 -13.23
C GLU A 194 -9.62 -14.73 -11.89
N ASP A 195 -9.61 -13.40 -11.90
CA ASP A 195 -9.44 -12.57 -10.72
C ASP A 195 -10.61 -12.78 -9.73
N ARG A 196 -11.84 -12.96 -10.23
CA ARG A 196 -13.05 -13.24 -9.43
C ARG A 196 -12.96 -14.57 -8.71
N GLU A 197 -12.56 -15.64 -9.40
CA GLU A 197 -12.38 -16.96 -8.80
C GLU A 197 -11.32 -16.95 -7.69
N ILE A 198 -10.23 -16.22 -7.89
CA ILE A 198 -9.17 -16.04 -6.88
C ILE A 198 -9.75 -15.40 -5.61
N VAL A 199 -10.50 -14.30 -5.76
CA VAL A 199 -11.12 -13.62 -4.61
C VAL A 199 -12.10 -14.54 -3.89
N LEU A 200 -13.00 -15.22 -4.61
CA LEU A 200 -13.99 -16.13 -4.01
C LEU A 200 -13.34 -17.29 -3.23
N ARG A 201 -12.24 -17.85 -3.74
CA ARG A 201 -11.51 -18.94 -3.09
C ARG A 201 -10.92 -18.55 -1.74
N HIS A 202 -10.52 -17.29 -1.60
CA HIS A 202 -9.84 -16.77 -0.41
C HIS A 202 -10.76 -15.93 0.49
N LEU A 203 -12.08 -15.96 0.25
CA LEU A 203 -13.04 -15.17 0.98
C LEU A 203 -13.15 -15.63 2.45
N PRO A 204 -12.90 -14.75 3.45
CA PRO A 204 -13.05 -15.14 4.85
C PRO A 204 -14.48 -15.55 5.16
N ALA A 205 -14.63 -16.52 6.08
CA ALA A 205 -15.94 -16.98 6.50
C ALA A 205 -16.81 -15.82 7.03
N GLY A 206 -18.09 -15.81 6.63
CA GLY A 206 -19.05 -14.79 7.04
C GLY A 206 -19.03 -13.49 6.22
N TRP A 207 -18.15 -13.38 5.22
CA TRP A 207 -18.18 -12.28 4.26
C TRP A 207 -19.21 -12.52 3.17
N LYS A 208 -19.80 -11.44 2.65
CA LYS A 208 -20.82 -11.47 1.61
C LYS A 208 -20.29 -10.80 0.34
N VAL A 209 -20.61 -11.36 -0.81
CA VAL A 209 -20.43 -10.68 -2.09
C VAL A 209 -21.60 -9.71 -2.25
N VAL A 210 -21.29 -8.44 -2.54
CA VAL A 210 -22.27 -7.42 -2.94
C VAL A 210 -21.99 -7.02 -4.38
N GLY A 211 -23.06 -6.75 -5.14
CA GLY A 211 -23.03 -6.34 -6.54
C GLY A 211 -23.56 -4.93 -6.74
#